data_AF-A0A819JPI7-F1
#
_entry.id   AF-A0A819JPI7-F1
#
_cell.length_a   1.000
_cell.length_b   1.000
_cell.length_c   1.000
_cell.angle_alpha   90.00
_cell.angle_beta   90.00
_cell.angle_gamma   90.00
#
_symmetry.space_group_name_H-M   'P 1'
#
loop_
_entity.id
_entity.type
_entity.pdbx_description
1 polymer ?
#
loop_
_entity_poly.entity_id
_entity_poly.type
_entity_poly.pdbx_seq_one_letter_code
_entity_poly.pdbx_strand_id
1 'polypeptide(L)'
;MATNIDTTATQSTTMDFSVAGETLEFGNNKTNILAYWKQINAFQTSNKLFKDRPNPPFATDLPHYGCILAAKIKDTVTRWAYQTGHHVERRFGWAKMSIAAYKNHCRQFVIRYVQEWEITPHSIGCCTLLSNFEVDQNYKNTNDLVVWVSFPLVDDLTVKLVAWTTTPWTLPLNLALCVNPNSVYVKILDKMTNEVFILMKKRLFECYKKSYSYKILER
;
A
#
# COMPACT_ATOMS: atom_id res chain seq x y z
N MET A 1 -33.23 -47.04 -80.56
CA MET A 1 -32.02 -47.10 -79.71
C MET A 1 -31.33 -45.76 -79.79
N ALA A 2 -31.56 -44.88 -78.80
CA ALA A 2 -30.83 -43.63 -78.65
C ALA A 2 -30.25 -43.65 -77.23
N THR A 3 -28.94 -43.46 -77.11
CA THR A 3 -28.18 -43.46 -75.85
C THR A 3 -27.35 -42.19 -75.75
N ASN A 4 -27.63 -41.44 -74.69
CA ASN A 4 -26.84 -40.49 -73.90
C ASN A 4 -25.52 -39.92 -74.46
N ILE A 5 -25.47 -38.59 -74.56
CA ILE A 5 -24.29 -37.79 -74.17
C ILE A 5 -24.83 -36.54 -73.45
N ASP A 6 -24.71 -36.49 -72.13
CA ASP A 6 -25.11 -35.34 -71.31
C ASP A 6 -24.07 -34.20 -71.40
N THR A 7 -24.61 -33.01 -71.60
CA THR A 7 -23.92 -31.73 -71.75
C THR A 7 -23.18 -31.27 -70.49
N THR A 8 -21.95 -30.82 -70.71
CA THR A 8 -21.04 -30.16 -69.75
C THR A 8 -21.64 -28.86 -69.20
N ALA A 9 -21.77 -28.77 -67.87
CA ALA A 9 -22.04 -27.52 -67.15
C ALA A 9 -20.77 -27.02 -66.45
N THR A 10 -20.40 -25.79 -66.79
CA THR A 10 -19.37 -24.92 -66.18
C THR A 10 -19.39 -24.94 -64.65
N GLN A 11 -18.28 -25.34 -64.03
CA GLN A 11 -18.06 -25.16 -62.58
C GLN A 11 -17.20 -23.91 -62.35
N SER A 12 -17.81 -22.89 -61.74
CA SER A 12 -17.13 -21.76 -61.13
C SER A 12 -16.26 -22.25 -59.96
N THR A 13 -14.95 -22.08 -60.05
CA THR A 13 -14.02 -22.42 -58.96
C THR A 13 -14.13 -21.35 -57.86
N THR A 14 -15.02 -21.56 -56.90
CA THR A 14 -14.94 -20.86 -55.61
C THR A 14 -13.80 -21.49 -54.81
N MET A 15 -12.72 -20.75 -54.57
CA MET A 15 -11.72 -21.17 -53.59
C MET A 15 -12.38 -21.15 -52.21
N ASP A 16 -12.71 -22.35 -51.73
CA ASP A 16 -13.29 -22.56 -50.41
C ASP A 16 -12.18 -22.37 -49.37
N PHE A 17 -12.24 -21.27 -48.61
CA PHE A 17 -11.32 -21.01 -47.51
C PHE A 17 -11.81 -21.83 -46.30
N SER A 18 -11.63 -23.15 -46.37
CA SER A 18 -11.85 -24.01 -45.22
C SER A 18 -10.82 -23.65 -44.17
N VAL A 19 -11.26 -22.91 -43.15
CA VAL A 19 -10.49 -22.71 -41.93
C VAL A 19 -10.23 -24.10 -41.37
N ALA A 20 -8.98 -24.56 -41.52
CA ALA A 20 -8.54 -25.79 -40.92
C ALA A 20 -8.92 -25.74 -39.43
N GLY A 21 -9.89 -26.57 -39.06
CA GLY A 21 -10.37 -26.73 -37.69
C GLY A 21 -9.32 -27.45 -36.84
N GLU A 22 -8.09 -26.96 -36.84
CA GLU A 22 -7.16 -27.28 -35.78
C GLU A 22 -7.63 -26.50 -34.56
N THR A 23 -8.18 -27.21 -33.59
CA THR A 23 -8.21 -26.72 -32.21
C THR A 23 -6.77 -26.39 -31.83
N LEU A 24 -6.41 -25.12 -31.97
CA LEU A 24 -5.11 -24.58 -31.60
C LEU A 24 -4.94 -24.77 -30.09
N GLU A 25 -4.41 -25.92 -29.71
CA GLU A 25 -4.01 -26.19 -28.34
C GLU A 25 -2.78 -25.33 -28.04
N PHE A 26 -3.03 -24.10 -27.59
CA PHE A 26 -1.98 -23.15 -27.19
C PHE A 26 -1.05 -23.71 -26.12
N GLY A 27 -1.47 -24.74 -25.36
CA GLY A 27 -0.63 -25.44 -24.39
C GLY A 27 0.58 -26.11 -25.04
N ASN A 28 0.34 -26.98 -26.04
CA ASN A 28 1.38 -27.77 -26.70
C ASN A 28 2.32 -26.90 -27.56
N ASN A 29 1.80 -25.85 -28.17
CA ASN A 29 2.62 -24.91 -28.97
C ASN A 29 3.53 -24.02 -28.10
N LYS A 30 3.12 -23.64 -26.88
CA LYS A 30 3.96 -22.86 -25.97
C LYS A 30 5.20 -23.63 -25.53
N THR A 31 5.07 -24.92 -25.24
CA THR A 31 6.19 -25.79 -24.88
C THR A 31 7.20 -25.91 -26.01
N ASN A 32 6.73 -25.99 -27.27
CA ASN A 32 7.59 -26.05 -28.45
C ASN A 32 8.36 -24.74 -28.70
N ILE A 33 7.69 -23.59 -28.56
CA ILE A 33 8.33 -22.26 -28.71
C ILE A 33 9.35 -22.02 -27.59
N LEU A 34 9.02 -22.40 -26.35
CA LEU A 34 9.95 -22.31 -25.22
C LEU A 34 11.17 -23.21 -25.42
N ALA A 35 10.99 -24.43 -25.94
CA ALA A 35 12.09 -25.33 -26.28
C ALA A 35 12.98 -24.75 -27.38
N TYR A 36 12.38 -24.19 -28.43
CA TYR A 36 13.10 -23.52 -29.51
C TYR A 36 13.90 -22.30 -29.01
N TRP A 37 13.29 -21.41 -28.21
CA TRP A 37 13.98 -20.24 -27.64
C TRP A 37 15.13 -20.60 -26.70
N LYS A 38 15.00 -21.72 -25.97
CA LYS A 38 16.09 -22.28 -25.17
C LYS A 38 17.21 -22.84 -26.04
N GLN A 39 16.87 -23.56 -27.11
CA GLN A 39 17.84 -24.17 -28.05
C GLN A 39 18.71 -23.10 -28.72
N ILE A 40 18.12 -22.01 -29.19
CA ILE A 40 18.87 -20.91 -29.83
C ILE A 40 19.50 -19.95 -28.82
N ASN A 41 19.31 -20.20 -27.52
CA ASN A 41 19.74 -19.35 -26.41
C ASN A 41 19.40 -17.87 -26.64
N ALA A 42 18.17 -17.61 -27.11
CA ALA A 42 17.75 -16.33 -27.68
C ALA A 42 18.04 -15.14 -26.75
N PHE A 43 17.86 -15.36 -25.45
CA PHE A 43 18.06 -14.36 -24.42
C PHE A 43 19.53 -13.94 -24.26
N GLN A 44 20.46 -14.90 -24.19
CA GLN A 44 21.88 -14.60 -24.03
C GLN A 44 22.48 -14.03 -25.32
N THR A 45 22.01 -14.50 -26.48
CA THR A 45 22.40 -13.96 -27.78
C THR A 45 21.95 -12.49 -27.91
N SER A 46 20.74 -12.15 -27.47
CA SER A 46 20.23 -10.77 -27.44
C SER A 46 21.07 -9.86 -26.54
N ASN A 47 21.48 -10.33 -25.35
CA ASN A 47 22.31 -9.54 -24.42
C ASN A 47 23.75 -9.33 -24.93
N LYS A 48 24.33 -10.30 -25.66
CA LYS A 48 25.71 -10.21 -26.17
C LYS A 48 25.87 -9.15 -27.26
N LEU A 49 24.83 -8.89 -28.03
CA LEU A 49 24.89 -8.04 -29.21
C LEU A 49 24.97 -6.54 -28.91
N PHE A 50 24.77 -6.09 -27.66
CA PHE A 50 24.55 -4.67 -27.37
C PHE A 50 25.16 -4.16 -26.03
N LYS A 51 26.33 -4.66 -25.66
CA LYS A 51 27.04 -4.48 -24.38
C LYS A 51 27.26 -3.05 -23.82
N ASP A 52 26.96 -1.97 -24.57
CA ASP A 52 27.43 -0.60 -24.28
C ASP A 52 26.34 0.47 -24.04
N ARG A 53 25.16 0.14 -23.48
CA ARG A 53 24.10 1.15 -23.20
C ARG A 53 23.40 0.97 -21.83
N PRO A 54 22.90 2.04 -21.19
CA PRO A 54 22.51 2.05 -19.76
C PRO A 54 21.14 1.42 -19.44
N ASN A 55 20.94 1.06 -18.16
CA ASN A 55 19.87 0.16 -17.69
C ASN A 55 18.85 0.79 -16.72
N PRO A 56 17.56 0.39 -16.76
CA PRO A 56 16.53 0.80 -15.81
C PRO A 56 16.26 -0.21 -14.66
N PRO A 57 15.52 0.18 -13.58
CA PRO A 57 15.61 -0.44 -12.25
C PRO A 57 14.58 -1.54 -11.89
N PHE A 58 14.82 -2.17 -10.73
CA PHE A 58 14.36 -3.48 -10.20
C PHE A 58 12.99 -3.51 -9.47
N ALA A 59 12.45 -4.71 -9.15
CA ALA A 59 11.22 -4.96 -8.38
C ALA A 59 11.37 -6.14 -7.38
N THR A 60 10.61 -6.14 -6.28
CA THR A 60 10.99 -6.74 -4.97
C THR A 60 10.06 -7.80 -4.32
N ASP A 61 9.00 -8.33 -4.93
CA ASP A 61 8.04 -9.20 -4.18
C ASP A 61 7.57 -10.50 -4.89
N LEU A 62 7.00 -11.43 -4.10
CA LEU A 62 6.45 -12.73 -4.52
C LEU A 62 5.27 -12.58 -5.52
N PRO A 63 5.18 -13.42 -6.57
CA PRO A 63 4.32 -13.14 -7.69
C PRO A 63 2.84 -13.39 -7.40
N HIS A 64 2.07 -12.32 -7.26
CA HIS A 64 0.60 -12.30 -7.36
C HIS A 64 0.17 -11.76 -8.74
N TYR A 65 -1.13 -11.70 -9.05
CA TYR A 65 -1.62 -11.21 -10.36
C TYR A 65 -1.07 -9.82 -10.74
N GLY A 66 -0.87 -8.94 -9.75
CA GLY A 66 -0.20 -7.64 -9.93
C GLY A 66 1.24 -7.77 -10.43
N CYS A 67 2.01 -8.73 -9.90
CA CYS A 67 3.34 -9.05 -10.40
C CYS A 67 3.32 -9.61 -11.83
N ILE A 68 2.33 -10.44 -12.17
CA ILE A 68 2.19 -10.97 -13.55
C ILE A 68 1.86 -9.83 -14.52
N LEU A 69 0.98 -8.90 -14.13
CA LEU A 69 0.66 -7.72 -14.93
C LEU A 69 1.89 -6.84 -15.11
N ALA A 70 2.61 -6.52 -14.03
CA ALA A 70 3.83 -5.74 -14.08
C ALA A 70 4.92 -6.43 -14.93
N ALA A 71 5.07 -7.75 -14.82
CA ALA A 71 6.00 -8.53 -15.61
C ALA A 71 5.62 -8.54 -17.10
N LYS A 72 4.34 -8.69 -17.43
CA LYS A 72 3.84 -8.61 -18.82
C LYS A 72 4.06 -7.22 -19.40
N ILE A 73 3.75 -6.16 -18.67
CA ILE A 73 3.99 -4.78 -19.12
C ILE A 73 5.49 -4.56 -19.38
N LYS A 74 6.36 -4.96 -18.45
CA LYS A 74 7.82 -4.86 -18.64
C LYS A 74 8.29 -5.69 -19.84
N ASP A 75 7.78 -6.90 -20.03
CA ASP A 75 8.15 -7.76 -21.17
C ASP A 75 7.66 -7.16 -22.50
N THR A 76 6.41 -6.72 -22.59
CA THR A 76 5.86 -6.10 -23.81
C THR A 76 6.60 -4.82 -24.18
N VAL A 77 6.80 -3.91 -23.24
CA VAL A 77 7.51 -2.64 -23.49
C VAL A 77 8.95 -2.89 -23.93
N THR A 78 9.64 -3.81 -23.26
CA THR A 78 11.04 -4.10 -23.62
C THR A 78 11.18 -4.86 -24.93
N ARG A 79 10.20 -5.69 -25.34
CA ARG A 79 10.16 -6.32 -26.67
C ARG A 79 9.90 -5.30 -27.77
N TRP A 80 8.97 -4.39 -27.54
CA TRP A 80 8.69 -3.30 -28.47
C TRP A 80 9.91 -2.38 -28.65
N ALA A 81 10.56 -1.99 -27.56
CA ALA A 81 11.79 -1.20 -27.60
C ALA A 81 12.94 -1.91 -28.35
N TYR A 82 13.04 -3.23 -28.22
CA TYR A 82 13.99 -4.04 -29.00
C TYR A 82 13.69 -4.00 -30.50
N GLN A 83 12.40 -4.12 -30.89
CA GLN A 83 11.99 -4.06 -32.29
C GLN A 83 12.22 -2.68 -32.93
N THR A 84 12.21 -1.61 -32.14
CA THR A 84 12.47 -0.23 -32.61
C THR A 84 13.95 0.17 -32.55
N GLY A 85 14.87 -0.77 -32.29
CA GLY A 85 16.31 -0.54 -32.34
C GLY A 85 16.95 -0.03 -31.04
N HIS A 86 16.23 -0.05 -29.92
CA HIS A 86 16.75 0.36 -28.60
C HIS A 86 17.40 -0.83 -27.88
N HIS A 87 18.48 -0.57 -27.13
CA HIS A 87 19.08 -1.58 -26.26
C HIS A 87 18.29 -1.68 -24.95
N VAL A 88 17.92 -2.91 -24.56
CA VAL A 88 17.27 -3.16 -23.28
C VAL A 88 17.93 -4.34 -22.59
N GLU A 89 18.76 -4.05 -21.58
CA GLU A 89 19.29 -5.10 -20.71
C GLU A 89 18.21 -5.57 -19.74
N ARG A 90 17.91 -6.87 -19.75
CA ARG A 90 16.90 -7.47 -18.88
C ARG A 90 17.60 -8.26 -17.78
N ARG A 91 17.89 -7.63 -16.64
CA ARG A 91 18.43 -8.33 -15.45
C ARG A 91 17.31 -8.78 -14.53
N PHE A 92 17.22 -10.08 -14.31
CA PHE A 92 16.32 -10.63 -13.31
C PHE A 92 17.03 -10.64 -11.95
N GLY A 93 16.77 -9.62 -11.13
CA GLY A 93 17.29 -9.55 -9.78
C GLY A 93 16.43 -10.39 -8.84
N TRP A 94 17.03 -11.39 -8.21
CA TRP A 94 16.42 -12.07 -7.06
C TRP A 94 16.94 -11.41 -5.79
N ALA A 95 16.04 -10.89 -4.95
CA ALA A 95 16.41 -10.55 -3.58
C ALA A 95 16.76 -11.86 -2.85
N LYS A 96 18.05 -12.14 -2.67
CA LYS A 96 18.56 -13.33 -1.96
C LYS A 96 18.44 -13.19 -0.44
N MET A 97 17.40 -12.56 0.06
CA MET A 97 17.10 -12.60 1.48
C MET A 97 16.03 -13.66 1.68
N SER A 98 16.42 -14.85 2.16
CA SER A 98 15.44 -15.87 2.55
C SER A 98 14.50 -15.25 3.59
N ILE A 99 13.22 -15.62 3.64
CA ILE A 99 12.28 -15.10 4.64
C ILE A 99 12.86 -15.24 6.07
N ALA A 100 13.65 -16.29 6.31
CA ALA A 100 14.34 -16.52 7.57
C ALA A 100 15.49 -15.53 7.80
N ALA A 101 16.32 -15.25 6.80
CA ALA A 101 17.36 -14.23 6.88
C ALA A 101 16.78 -12.83 7.00
N TYR A 102 15.69 -12.52 6.29
CA TYR A 102 14.93 -11.27 6.43
C TYR A 102 14.43 -11.12 7.86
N LYS A 103 13.71 -12.12 8.38
CA LYS A 103 13.17 -12.11 9.75
C LYS A 103 14.28 -11.98 10.79
N ASN A 104 15.42 -12.66 10.63
CA ASN A 104 16.53 -12.56 11.57
C ASN A 104 17.23 -11.19 11.50
N HIS A 105 17.41 -10.64 10.30
CA HIS A 105 18.01 -9.33 10.11
C HIS A 105 17.09 -8.21 10.63
N CYS A 106 15.80 -8.26 10.30
CA CYS A 106 14.79 -7.35 10.85
C CYS A 106 14.69 -7.48 12.37
N ARG A 107 14.75 -8.69 12.94
CA ARG A 107 14.78 -8.87 14.41
C ARG A 107 15.99 -8.23 15.08
N GLN A 108 17.16 -8.27 14.45
CA GLN A 108 18.35 -7.59 14.98
C GLN A 108 18.18 -6.06 14.97
N PHE A 109 17.56 -5.50 13.92
CA PHE A 109 17.21 -4.07 13.90
C PHE A 109 16.13 -3.72 14.93
N VAL A 110 15.09 -4.53 15.05
CA VAL A 110 14.01 -4.33 16.03
C VAL A 110 14.54 -4.30 17.47
N ILE A 111 15.47 -5.19 17.83
CA ILE A 111 16.08 -5.19 19.17
C ILE A 111 16.96 -3.96 19.38
N ARG A 112 17.62 -3.47 18.34
CA ARG A 112 18.41 -2.22 18.40
C ARG A 112 17.53 -0.99 18.65
N TYR A 113 16.38 -0.88 17.98
CA TYR A 113 15.41 0.21 18.20
C TYR A 113 14.74 0.14 19.58
N VAL A 114 14.64 -1.03 20.20
CA VAL A 114 14.14 -1.16 21.58
C VAL A 114 15.18 -0.67 22.61
N GLN A 115 16.48 -0.78 22.29
CA GLN A 115 17.57 -0.28 23.14
C GLN A 115 17.77 1.24 23.00
N GLU A 116 17.57 1.77 21.81
CA GLU A 116 17.52 3.21 21.52
C GLU A 116 16.09 3.69 21.75
N TRP A 117 15.69 3.99 23.00
CA TRP A 117 14.40 4.50 23.58
C TRP A 117 13.40 5.30 22.68
N GLU A 118 13.17 4.90 21.44
CA GLU A 118 12.37 5.61 20.46
C GLU A 118 10.96 5.00 20.40
N ILE A 119 9.96 5.88 20.30
CA ILE A 119 8.57 5.45 20.17
C ILE A 119 8.36 4.95 18.74
N THR A 120 8.33 3.63 18.58
CA THR A 120 8.14 2.98 17.28
C THR A 120 6.75 2.34 17.16
N PRO A 121 6.11 2.43 15.98
CA PRO A 121 4.84 1.76 15.75
C PRO A 121 4.98 0.24 15.87
N HIS A 122 4.04 -0.40 16.56
CA HIS A 122 4.10 -1.83 16.88
C HIS A 122 2.80 -2.54 16.47
N SER A 123 2.94 -3.69 15.80
CA SER A 123 1.82 -4.57 15.47
C SER A 123 1.59 -5.59 16.58
N ILE A 124 0.45 -5.51 17.26
CA ILE A 124 0.07 -6.47 18.30
C ILE A 124 -0.13 -7.88 17.71
N GLY A 125 -0.74 -7.98 16.53
CA GLY A 125 -1.04 -9.28 15.92
C GLY A 125 0.21 -10.10 15.52
N CYS A 126 1.31 -9.42 15.21
CA CYS A 126 2.57 -10.06 14.84
C CYS A 126 3.67 -9.93 15.90
N CYS A 127 3.39 -9.27 17.04
CA CYS A 127 4.35 -8.97 18.10
C CYS A 127 5.69 -8.43 17.57
N THR A 128 5.64 -7.51 16.61
CA THR A 128 6.81 -6.97 15.90
C THR A 128 6.63 -5.48 15.63
N LEU A 129 7.75 -4.76 15.58
CA LEU A 129 7.76 -3.36 15.15
C LEU A 129 7.50 -3.24 13.66
N LEU A 130 6.85 -2.15 13.29
CA LEU A 130 6.58 -1.79 11.90
C LEU A 130 7.53 -0.66 11.47
N SER A 131 7.88 -0.65 10.19
CA SER A 131 8.57 0.49 9.59
C SER A 131 7.57 1.62 9.26
N ASN A 132 8.07 2.86 9.15
CA ASN A 132 7.24 4.00 8.76
C ASN A 132 6.54 3.78 7.40
N PHE A 133 7.16 3.04 6.48
CA PHE A 133 6.58 2.72 5.17
C PHE A 133 5.43 1.70 5.27
N GLU A 134 5.45 0.79 6.24
CA GLU A 134 4.41 -0.22 6.41
C GLU A 134 3.15 0.37 7.07
N VAL A 135 3.31 1.33 7.99
CA VAL A 135 2.19 1.99 8.66
C VAL A 135 1.33 2.77 7.68
N ASP A 136 1.95 3.44 6.71
CA ASP A 136 1.26 4.32 5.76
C ASP A 136 0.41 3.54 4.73
N GLN A 137 0.74 2.28 4.45
CA GLN A 137 0.08 1.49 3.42
C GLN A 137 -1.34 1.01 3.77
N ASN A 138 -1.74 1.04 5.06
CA ASN A 138 -2.96 0.37 5.51
C ASN A 138 -3.81 1.21 6.48
N TYR A 139 -3.92 2.52 6.22
CA TYR A 139 -4.85 3.37 6.96
C TYR A 139 -6.31 2.96 6.72
N LYS A 140 -7.08 2.86 7.82
CA LYS A 140 -8.51 2.54 7.80
C LYS A 140 -9.26 3.53 8.68
N ASN A 141 -10.43 3.94 8.22
CA ASN A 141 -11.34 4.74 9.03
C ASN A 141 -12.04 3.84 10.04
N THR A 142 -11.84 4.13 11.32
CA THR A 142 -12.48 3.43 12.44
C THR A 142 -13.19 4.45 13.32
N ASN A 143 -14.31 4.04 13.90
CA ASN A 143 -15.01 4.87 14.88
C ASN A 143 -14.38 4.62 16.25
N ASP A 144 -13.59 5.59 16.71
CA ASP A 144 -12.99 5.56 18.04
C ASP A 144 -13.85 6.30 19.07
N LEU A 145 -13.69 5.89 20.33
CA LEU A 145 -14.27 6.60 21.46
C LEU A 145 -13.53 7.91 21.68
N VAL A 146 -14.26 8.96 22.04
CA VAL A 146 -13.68 10.24 22.48
C VAL A 146 -14.04 10.45 23.93
N VAL A 147 -13.04 10.58 24.79
CA VAL A 147 -13.23 10.76 26.23
C VAL A 147 -12.65 12.11 26.66
N TRP A 148 -13.39 12.81 27.51
CA TRP A 148 -12.96 14.03 28.17
C TRP A 148 -12.68 13.73 29.64
N VAL A 149 -11.51 14.14 30.11
CA VAL A 149 -11.05 13.87 31.48
C VAL A 149 -10.70 15.19 32.15
N SER A 150 -11.18 15.36 33.38
CA SER A 150 -10.89 16.54 34.20
C SER A 150 -9.79 16.25 35.22
N PHE A 151 -8.90 17.22 35.41
CA PHE A 151 -7.75 17.18 36.31
C PHE A 151 -7.81 18.40 37.23
N PRO A 152 -8.06 18.24 38.54
CA PRO A 152 -8.06 19.37 39.48
C PRO A 152 -6.67 20.00 39.60
N LEU A 153 -6.60 21.32 39.80
CA LEU A 153 -5.34 21.99 40.13
C LEU A 153 -4.93 21.63 41.56
N VAL A 154 -3.62 21.58 41.80
CA VAL A 154 -3.06 21.35 43.13
C VAL A 154 -3.30 22.55 44.06
N ASP A 155 -3.19 23.77 43.51
CA ASP A 155 -3.37 25.01 44.26
C ASP A 155 -4.85 25.33 44.58
N ASP A 156 -5.75 25.01 43.64
CA ASP A 156 -7.18 25.26 43.76
C ASP A 156 -7.99 24.07 43.21
N LEU A 157 -8.48 23.23 44.12
CA LEU A 157 -9.27 22.04 43.79
C LEU A 157 -10.63 22.37 43.16
N THR A 158 -11.11 23.62 43.26
CA THR A 158 -12.37 24.04 42.64
C THR A 158 -12.24 24.20 41.12
N VAL A 159 -11.01 24.42 40.65
CA VAL A 159 -10.70 24.64 39.24
C VAL A 159 -10.09 23.38 38.65
N LYS A 160 -10.63 22.94 37.51
CA LYS A 160 -10.19 21.72 36.84
C LYS A 160 -9.74 22.01 35.41
N LEU A 161 -8.58 21.49 35.04
CA LEU A 161 -8.15 21.42 33.65
C LEU A 161 -8.90 20.29 32.95
N VAL A 162 -9.19 20.47 31.66
CA VAL A 162 -9.89 19.47 30.87
C VAL A 162 -9.03 19.07 29.68
N ALA A 163 -8.83 17.76 29.51
CA ALA A 163 -8.12 17.18 28.38
C ALA A 163 -9.01 16.20 27.61
N TRP A 164 -8.82 16.12 26.29
CA TRP A 164 -9.48 15.12 25.46
C TRP A 164 -8.47 14.05 25.05
N THR A 165 -8.94 12.81 24.92
CA THR A 165 -8.18 11.73 24.32
C THR A 165 -9.09 10.77 23.56
N THR A 166 -8.58 10.21 22.48
CA THR A 166 -9.23 9.09 21.75
C THR A 166 -8.73 7.73 22.23
N THR A 167 -7.72 7.69 23.09
CA THR A 167 -7.03 6.47 23.53
C THR A 167 -7.07 6.37 25.06
N PRO A 168 -8.21 5.98 25.67
CA PRO A 168 -8.37 6.00 27.13
C PRO A 168 -7.39 5.08 27.87
N TRP A 169 -6.88 4.03 27.22
CA TRP A 169 -5.88 3.12 27.80
C TRP A 169 -4.53 3.79 28.08
N THR A 170 -4.27 4.99 27.57
CA THR A 170 -3.06 5.77 27.88
C THR A 170 -3.17 6.58 29.18
N LEU A 171 -4.38 6.77 29.71
CA LEU A 171 -4.63 7.60 30.89
C LEU A 171 -3.90 7.14 32.17
N PRO A 172 -3.76 5.84 32.48
CA PRO A 172 -3.02 5.40 33.67
C PRO A 172 -1.53 5.76 33.63
N LEU A 173 -0.96 5.98 32.44
CA LEU A 173 0.44 6.35 32.23
C LEU A 173 0.59 7.85 31.95
N ASN A 174 -0.41 8.66 32.27
CA ASN A 174 -0.33 10.10 32.11
C ASN A 174 0.71 10.71 33.07
N LEU A 175 1.67 11.46 32.53
CA LEU A 175 2.72 12.11 33.31
C LEU A 175 2.55 13.63 33.40
N ALA A 176 1.95 14.26 32.39
CA ALA A 176 1.84 15.71 32.30
C ALA A 176 0.72 16.13 31.33
N LEU A 177 0.20 17.35 31.55
CA LEU A 177 -0.72 18.00 30.61
C LEU A 177 0.02 19.03 29.78
N CYS A 178 -0.03 18.89 28.46
CA CYS A 178 0.58 19.84 27.54
C CYS A 178 -0.41 20.97 27.22
N VAL A 179 0.04 22.21 27.42
CA VAL A 179 -0.68 23.42 27.04
C VAL A 179 0.15 24.23 26.05
N ASN A 180 -0.51 24.89 25.11
CA ASN A 180 0.16 25.74 24.14
C ASN A 180 0.25 27.16 24.70
N PRO A 181 1.46 27.71 24.96
CA PRO A 181 1.62 29.02 25.61
C PRO A 181 1.07 30.18 24.77
N ASN A 182 0.98 30.03 23.44
CA ASN A 182 0.48 31.08 22.54
C ASN A 182 -1.05 31.08 22.41
N SER A 183 -1.73 30.11 23.05
CA SER A 183 -3.18 29.95 22.96
C SER A 183 -3.88 30.65 24.12
N VAL A 184 -5.04 31.24 23.84
CA VAL A 184 -5.88 31.87 24.88
C VAL A 184 -6.75 30.81 25.55
N TYR A 185 -6.61 30.71 26.87
CA TYR A 185 -7.40 29.85 27.74
C TYR A 185 -8.40 30.68 28.53
N VAL A 186 -9.60 30.15 28.75
CA VAL A 186 -10.64 30.84 29.52
C VAL A 186 -11.14 29.94 30.64
N LYS A 187 -11.47 30.57 31.77
CA LYS A 187 -12.10 29.91 32.92
C LYS A 187 -13.61 29.95 32.71
N ILE A 188 -14.25 28.79 32.70
CA ILE A 188 -15.68 28.65 32.49
C ILE A 188 -16.34 28.01 33.70
N LEU A 189 -17.56 28.44 34.01
CA LEU A 189 -18.48 27.76 34.91
C LEU A 189 -19.47 26.98 34.07
N ASP A 190 -19.49 25.66 34.25
CA ASP A 190 -20.52 24.81 33.66
C ASP A 190 -21.80 24.93 34.48
N LYS A 191 -22.92 25.25 33.83
CA LYS A 191 -24.20 25.41 34.53
C LYS A 191 -24.85 24.08 34.90
N MET A 192 -24.47 22.97 34.26
CA MET A 192 -25.05 21.67 34.57
C MET A 192 -24.45 21.04 35.82
N THR A 193 -23.12 21.07 35.93
CA THR A 193 -22.37 20.47 37.04
C THR A 193 -22.01 21.47 38.13
N ASN A 194 -22.14 22.77 37.84
CA ASN A 194 -21.69 23.87 38.70
C ASN A 194 -20.19 23.82 39.02
N GLU A 195 -19.41 23.18 38.13
CA GLU A 195 -17.96 23.07 38.25
C GLU A 195 -17.25 24.07 37.35
N VAL A 196 -16.02 24.42 37.74
CA VAL A 196 -15.20 25.39 37.04
C VAL A 196 -14.13 24.68 36.23
N PHE A 197 -14.11 24.92 34.92
CA PHE A 197 -13.15 24.31 34.00
C PHE A 197 -12.27 25.36 33.33
N ILE A 198 -11.03 24.98 33.02
CA ILE A 198 -10.13 25.75 32.15
C ILE A 198 -10.06 25.05 30.80
N LEU A 199 -10.41 25.79 29.74
CA LEU A 199 -10.42 25.29 28.36
C LEU A 199 -9.87 26.33 27.39
N MET A 200 -9.33 25.85 26.27
CA MET A 200 -8.89 26.72 25.19
C MET A 200 -10.09 27.37 24.49
N LYS A 201 -10.07 28.69 24.32
CA LYS A 201 -11.20 29.45 23.75
C LYS A 201 -11.67 28.93 22.39
N LYS A 202 -10.74 28.50 21.53
CA LYS A 202 -11.06 27.96 20.19
C LYS A 202 -11.79 26.62 20.22
N ARG A 203 -11.66 25.84 21.29
CA ARG A 203 -12.24 24.49 21.42
C ARG A 203 -13.57 24.45 22.18
N LEU A 204 -14.03 25.59 22.72
CA LEU A 204 -15.32 25.67 23.40
C LEU A 204 -16.51 25.18 22.57
N PHE A 205 -16.46 25.39 21.25
CA PHE A 205 -17.51 24.94 20.33
C PHE A 205 -17.66 23.41 20.28
N GLU A 206 -16.57 22.66 20.51
CA GLU A 206 -16.58 21.19 20.48
C GLU A 206 -17.20 20.61 21.76
N CYS A 207 -16.90 21.21 22.92
CA CYS A 207 -17.44 20.78 24.21
C CYS A 207 -18.90 21.22 24.39
N TYR A 208 -19.22 22.46 24.00
CA TYR A 208 -20.52 23.07 24.26
C TYR A 208 -21.22 23.47 22.96
N LYS A 209 -22.11 22.59 22.49
CA LYS A 209 -22.93 22.83 21.29
C LYS A 209 -23.94 23.98 21.46
N LYS A 210 -24.31 24.32 22.70
CA LYS A 210 -25.30 25.37 23.02
C LYS A 210 -24.62 26.47 23.84
N SER A 211 -24.74 27.73 23.42
CA SER A 211 -24.10 28.87 24.10
C SER A 211 -24.60 29.10 25.53
N TYR A 212 -25.77 28.57 25.91
CA TYR A 212 -26.37 28.78 27.23
C TYR A 212 -25.78 27.88 28.32
N SER A 213 -25.05 26.82 27.98
CA SER A 213 -24.61 25.81 28.95
C SER A 213 -23.44 26.24 29.83
N TYR A 214 -22.68 27.27 29.42
CA TYR A 214 -21.51 27.73 30.17
C TYR A 214 -21.54 29.25 30.38
N LYS A 215 -20.84 29.71 31.41
CA LYS A 215 -20.58 31.13 31.69
C LYS A 215 -19.07 31.34 31.78
N ILE A 216 -18.54 32.29 31.01
CA ILE A 216 -17.11 32.64 31.08
C ILE A 216 -16.91 33.53 32.33
N LEU A 217 -15.97 33.15 33.19
CA LEU A 217 -15.61 33.88 34.40
C LEU A 217 -14.41 34.81 34.15
N GLU A 218 -13.34 34.28 33.56
CA GLU A 218 -12.08 35.01 33.32
C GLU A 218 -11.54 34.69 31.92
N ARG A 219 -10.82 35.66 31.33
CA ARG A 219 -10.29 35.64 29.96
C ARG A 219 -8.77 35.61 29.92
#